data_AF-A0A0F9A6W9-F1
#
_entry.id   AF-A0A0F9A6W9-F1
#
_cell.length_a   1.000
_cell.length_b   1.000
_cell.length_c   1.000
_cell.angle_alpha   90.00
_cell.angle_beta   90.00
_cell.angle_gamma   90.00
#
_symmetry.space_group_name_H-M   'P 1'
#
loop_
_entity.id
_entity.type
_entity.pdbx_description
1 polymer ?
#
loop_
_entity_poly.entity_id
_entity_poly.type
_entity_poly.pdbx_seq_one_letter_code
_entity_poly.pdbx_strand_id
1 'polypeptide(L)'
;MTTTIQVDDEIKKKLFKIKLKLEEEKGSAVTYNEIIEYLIRHQKTNIIKKKNMEEFRRFEGILPASALEEYLEEKKKELEREELRAPLKKDIN
;
A
#
# COMPACT_ATOMS: atom_id res chain seq x y z
N MET A 1 -2.60 22.94 -16.44
CA MET A 1 -2.81 24.13 -15.58
C MET A 1 -1.73 24.14 -14.51
N THR A 2 -1.19 25.30 -14.16
CA THR A 2 -0.23 25.46 -13.06
C THR A 2 -0.96 26.01 -11.84
N THR A 3 -0.69 25.45 -10.67
CA THR A 3 -1.31 25.89 -9.39
C THR A 3 -0.19 26.24 -8.42
N THR A 4 -0.32 27.38 -7.75
CA THR A 4 0.63 27.82 -6.73
C THR A 4 0.24 27.23 -5.37
N ILE A 5 1.19 26.61 -4.68
CA ILE A 5 1.01 26.07 -3.33
C ILE A 5 1.79 26.97 -2.36
N GLN A 6 1.12 27.44 -1.31
CA GLN A 6 1.79 28.17 -0.23
C GLN A 6 2.36 27.18 0.78
N VAL A 7 3.62 27.37 1.16
CA VAL A 7 4.32 26.54 2.15
C VAL A 7 5.21 27.42 3.01
N ASP A 8 5.37 27.04 4.27
CA ASP A 8 6.26 27.74 5.19
C ASP A 8 7.74 27.50 4.83
N ASP A 9 8.61 28.40 5.27
CA ASP A 9 10.05 28.36 4.99
C ASP A 9 10.72 27.07 5.49
N GLU A 10 10.24 26.50 6.60
CA GLU A 10 10.74 25.21 7.09
C GLU A 10 10.43 24.06 6.13
N ILE A 11 9.21 24.02 5.61
CA ILE A 11 8.78 23.01 4.64
C ILE A 11 9.57 23.17 3.35
N LYS A 12 9.78 24.41 2.89
CA LYS A 12 10.60 24.72 1.71
C LYS A 12 12.02 24.18 1.85
N LYS A 13 12.67 24.37 3.02
CA LYS A 13 14.01 23.82 3.30
C LYS A 13 14.01 22.29 3.27
N LYS A 14 12.97 21.64 3.80
CA LYS A 14 12.84 20.17 3.77
C LYS A 14 12.66 19.65 2.33
N LEU A 15 11.80 20.29 1.53
CA LEU A 15 11.60 19.96 0.13
C LEU A 15 12.90 20.11 -0.67
N PHE A 16 13.69 21.15 -0.39
CA PHE A 16 14.99 21.34 -1.04
C PHE A 16 15.99 20.23 -0.69
N LYS A 17 16.01 19.76 0.57
CA LYS A 17 16.84 18.60 0.94
C LYS A 17 16.41 17.31 0.23
N ILE A 18 15.11 17.11 0.07
CA ILE A 18 14.58 15.95 -0.68
C ILE A 18 14.94 16.06 -2.16
N LYS A 19 14.86 17.28 -2.73
CA LYS A 19 15.30 17.56 -4.09
C LYS A 19 16.74 17.08 -4.33
N LEU A 20 17.67 17.53 -3.49
CA LEU A 20 19.10 17.20 -3.64
C LEU A 20 19.34 15.68 -3.60
N LYS A 21 18.71 14.97 -2.67
CA LYS A 21 18.83 13.51 -2.58
C LYS A 21 18.29 12.80 -3.82
N LEU A 22 17.15 13.24 -4.34
CA LEU A 22 16.57 12.66 -5.55
C LEU A 22 17.42 12.97 -6.79
N GLU A 23 18.03 14.16 -6.85
CA GLU A 23 18.97 14.50 -7.94
C GLU A 23 20.23 13.65 -7.88
N GLU A 24 20.76 13.36 -6.68
CA GLU A 24 21.87 12.43 -6.48
C GLU A 24 21.53 11.01 -6.91
N GLU A 25 20.34 10.50 -6.56
CA GLU A 25 19.92 9.13 -6.91
C GLU A 25 19.57 8.98 -8.39
N LYS A 26 18.95 10.00 -9.01
CA LYS A 26 18.49 9.96 -10.41
C LYS A 26 19.57 10.42 -11.41
N GLY A 27 20.58 11.16 -10.95
CA GLY A 27 21.63 11.74 -11.80
C GLY A 27 21.11 12.79 -12.79
N SER A 28 19.96 13.40 -12.52
CA SER A 28 19.30 14.37 -13.39
C SER A 28 18.52 15.39 -12.56
N ALA A 29 18.34 16.60 -13.11
CA ALA A 29 17.60 17.66 -12.43
C ALA A 29 16.15 17.22 -12.13
N VAL A 30 15.70 17.45 -10.90
CA VAL A 30 14.36 17.05 -10.43
C VAL A 30 13.50 18.30 -10.20
N THR A 31 12.28 18.28 -10.74
CA THR A 31 11.30 19.35 -10.57
C THR A 31 10.51 19.22 -9.26
N TYR A 32 9.94 20.32 -8.77
CA TYR A 32 9.09 20.26 -7.57
C TYR A 32 7.86 19.37 -7.77
N ASN A 33 7.33 19.25 -8.99
CA ASN A 33 6.22 18.34 -9.28
C ASN A 33 6.63 16.88 -9.08
N GLU A 34 7.82 16.49 -9.54
CA GLU A 34 8.33 15.13 -9.33
C GLU A 34 8.61 14.85 -7.85
N ILE A 35 9.08 15.84 -7.09
CA ILE A 35 9.22 15.72 -5.63
C ILE A 35 7.87 15.50 -4.97
N ILE A 36 6.85 16.27 -5.34
CA ILE A 36 5.49 16.13 -4.81
C ILE A 36 4.95 14.74 -5.15
N GLU A 37 5.13 14.28 -6.38
CA GLU A 37 4.69 12.95 -6.81
C GLU A 37 5.40 11.83 -6.04
N TYR A 38 6.73 11.94 -5.88
CA TYR A 38 7.51 11.04 -5.05
C TYR A 38 6.99 11.02 -3.62
N LEU A 39 6.77 12.19 -3.01
CA LEU A 39 6.24 12.28 -1.67
C LEU A 39 4.85 11.66 -1.54
N ILE A 40 3.96 11.84 -2.53
CA ILE A 40 2.63 11.22 -2.53
C ILE A 40 2.74 9.70 -2.65
N ARG A 41 3.58 9.18 -3.55
CA ARG A 41 3.77 7.73 -3.76
C ARG A 41 4.42 7.05 -2.56
N HIS A 42 5.38 7.72 -1.92
CA HIS A 42 6.12 7.21 -0.76
C HIS A 42 5.51 7.57 0.59
N GLN A 43 4.50 8.45 0.61
CA GLN A 43 3.68 8.65 1.80
C GLN A 43 2.96 7.34 2.07
N LYS A 44 3.44 6.60 3.09
CA LYS A 44 2.71 5.47 3.67
C LYS A 44 1.26 5.92 3.75
N THR A 45 0.37 5.16 3.13
CA THR A 45 -1.04 5.46 2.85
C THR A 45 -1.89 5.76 4.09
N ASN A 46 -1.27 6.00 5.24
CA ASN A 46 -1.84 6.23 6.56
C ASN A 46 -2.80 7.41 6.65
N ILE A 47 -2.69 8.45 5.81
CA ILE A 47 -3.64 9.58 5.86
C ILE A 47 -4.95 9.21 5.14
N ILE A 48 -4.87 8.64 3.93
CA ILE A 48 -6.05 8.20 3.18
C ILE A 48 -6.66 6.94 3.80
N LYS A 49 -5.84 6.01 4.30
CA LYS A 49 -6.30 4.82 5.02
C LYS A 49 -6.94 5.16 6.36
N LYS A 50 -6.53 6.21 7.10
CA LYS A 50 -7.15 6.51 8.41
C LYS A 50 -8.64 6.84 8.31
N LYS A 51 -9.09 7.50 7.23
CA LYS A 51 -10.52 7.81 7.05
C LYS A 51 -11.36 6.57 6.74
N ASN A 52 -10.76 5.54 6.11
CA ASN A 52 -11.43 4.27 5.82
C ASN A 52 -11.16 3.19 6.87
N MET A 53 -10.18 3.37 7.77
CA MET A 53 -9.77 2.40 8.79
C MET A 53 -10.62 2.45 10.06
N GLU A 54 -11.46 3.48 10.27
CA GLU A 54 -12.46 3.42 11.36
C GLU A 54 -13.49 2.32 11.11
N GLU A 55 -13.78 1.99 9.84
CA GLU A 55 -14.61 0.84 9.49
C GLU A 55 -13.83 -0.48 9.61
N PHE A 56 -12.55 -0.52 9.21
CA PHE A 56 -11.73 -1.74 9.32
C PHE A 56 -11.37 -2.14 10.76
N ARG A 57 -11.33 -1.20 11.72
CA ARG A 57 -11.18 -1.56 13.14
C ARG A 57 -12.35 -2.36 13.72
N ARG A 58 -13.51 -2.40 13.03
CA ARG A 58 -14.61 -3.31 13.42
C ARG A 58 -14.40 -4.75 12.93
N PHE A 59 -13.43 -4.98 12.05
CA PHE A 59 -13.20 -6.28 11.41
C PHE A 59 -11.97 -7.01 11.98
N GLU A 60 -11.48 -6.61 13.16
CA GLU A 60 -10.63 -7.50 13.96
C GLU A 60 -11.47 -8.66 14.50
N GLY A 61 -11.64 -9.71 13.69
CA GLY A 61 -12.08 -11.03 14.14
C GLY A 61 -13.47 -11.51 13.72
N ILE A 62 -14.25 -10.74 12.97
CA ILE A 62 -15.55 -11.20 12.45
C ILE A 62 -15.50 -11.16 10.93
N LEU A 63 -15.35 -12.33 10.30
CA LEU A 63 -15.65 -12.50 8.88
C LEU A 63 -17.16 -12.24 8.72
N PRO A 64 -17.59 -11.16 8.03
CA PRO A 64 -19.01 -10.91 7.84
C PRO A 64 -19.62 -12.06 7.03
N ALA A 65 -20.86 -12.46 7.34
CA ALA A 65 -21.52 -13.59 6.68
C ALA A 65 -21.57 -13.45 5.15
N SER A 66 -21.61 -12.21 4.65
CA SER A 66 -21.56 -11.89 3.22
C SER A 66 -20.22 -12.25 2.54
N ALA A 67 -19.12 -12.33 3.30
CA ALA A 67 -17.79 -12.64 2.80
C ALA A 67 -17.35 -14.08 3.12
N LEU A 68 -18.23 -14.88 3.76
CA LEU A 68 -17.92 -16.26 4.12
C LEU A 68 -17.74 -17.14 2.89
N GLU A 69 -18.60 -16.98 1.89
CA GLU A 69 -18.58 -17.80 0.67
C GLU A 69 -17.30 -17.56 -0.14
N GLU A 70 -16.93 -16.30 -0.35
CA GLU A 70 -15.70 -15.89 -1.03
C GLU A 70 -14.44 -16.38 -0.29
N TYR A 71 -14.44 -16.31 1.05
CA TYR A 71 -13.35 -16.84 1.87
C TYR A 71 -13.18 -18.35 1.73
N LEU A 72 -14.28 -19.12 1.77
CA LEU A 72 -14.25 -20.57 1.60
C LEU A 72 -13.78 -20.97 0.20
N GLU A 73 -14.18 -20.20 -0.81
CA GLU A 73 -13.77 -20.46 -2.19
C GLU A 73 -12.27 -20.23 -2.40
N GLU A 74 -11.73 -19.13 -1.86
CA GLU A 74 -10.29 -18.87 -1.90
C GLU A 74 -9.49 -19.91 -1.11
N LYS A 75 -10.00 -20.34 0.06
CA LYS A 75 -9.37 -21.42 0.84
C LYS A 75 -9.37 -22.75 0.11
N LYS A 76 -10.44 -23.07 -0.62
CA LYS A 76 -10.50 -24.28 -1.44
C LYS A 76 -9.49 -24.25 -2.58
N LYS A 77 -9.36 -23.11 -3.29
CA LYS A 77 -8.35 -22.93 -4.35
C LYS A 77 -6.93 -23.05 -3.82
N GLU A 78 -6.68 -22.54 -2.61
CA GLU A 78 -5.40 -22.67 -1.92
C GLU A 78 -5.09 -24.13 -1.60
N LEU A 79 -6.06 -24.86 -1.03
CA LEU A 79 -5.95 -26.30 -0.73
C LEU A 79 -5.67 -27.13 -1.98
N GLU A 80 -6.41 -26.91 -3.08
CA GLU A 80 -6.19 -27.63 -4.35
C GLU A 80 -4.77 -27.41 -4.90
N ARG A 81 -4.23 -26.21 -4.76
CA ARG A 81 -2.84 -25.91 -5.16
C ARG A 81 -1.81 -26.56 -4.26
N GLU A 82 -2.09 -26.66 -2.96
CA GLU A 82 -1.23 -27.38 -2.03
C GLU A 82 -1.24 -28.89 -2.29
N GLU A 83 -2.41 -29.49 -2.51
CA GLU A 83 -2.54 -30.92 -2.85
C GLU A 83 -1.82 -31.28 -4.16
N LEU A 84 -1.82 -30.38 -5.15
CA LEU A 84 -1.06 -30.55 -6.39
C LEU A 84 0.46 -30.53 -6.16
N ARG A 85 0.94 -29.74 -5.18
CA ARG A 85 2.37 -29.56 -4.91
C ARG A 85 2.93 -30.60 -3.94
N ALA A 86 2.12 -31.02 -2.99
CA ALA A 86 2.48 -31.98 -1.94
C ALA A 86 1.25 -32.83 -1.62
N PRO A 87 0.92 -33.81 -2.48
CA PRO A 87 -0.23 -34.68 -2.23
C PRO A 87 -0.01 -35.39 -0.89
N LEU A 88 -0.93 -35.17 0.04
CA LEU A 88 -0.96 -35.93 1.28
C LEU A 88 -1.09 -37.41 0.89
N LYS A 89 -0.18 -38.26 1.39
CA LYS A 89 -0.36 -39.71 1.26
C LYS A 89 -1.73 -40.03 1.86
N LYS A 90 -2.65 -40.52 1.03
CA LYS A 90 -3.86 -41.17 1.51
C LYS A 90 -3.39 -42.44 2.20
N ASP A 91 -3.27 -42.40 3.52
CA ASP A 91 -3.18 -43.63 4.29
C ASP A 91 -4.49 -44.39 4.04
N ILE A 92 -4.34 -45.50 3.33
CA ILE A 92 -5.39 -46.45 3.03
C ILE A 92 -5.85 -47.05 4.36
N ASN A 93 -7.12 -46.86 4.70
CA ASN A 93 -7.96 -47.85 5.38
C ASN A 93 -9.41 -47.67 4.94
#